data_AF-A0A1G9VNC0-F1
#
_entry.id   AF-A0A1G9VNC0-F1
#
_cell.length_a   1.000
_cell.length_b   1.000
_cell.length_c   1.000
_cell.angle_alpha   90.00
_cell.angle_beta   90.00
_cell.angle_gamma   90.00
#
_symmetry.space_group_name_H-M   'P 1'
#
loop_
_entity.id
_entity.type
_entity.pdbx_description
1 polymer ?
#
loop_
_entity_poly.entity_id
_entity_poly.type
_entity_poly.pdbx_seq_one_letter_code
_entity_poly.pdbx_strand_id
1 'polypeptide(L)'
;MPGAAFLSGERVTLRTIEEEDLDLLNRNVNDARVRRPLTSADPVNSEQTQEFFENVVSDDDSVNLLICVDGEDGPEPVGDIVLFKILPC
;
A
#
# COMPACT_ATOMS: atom_id res chain seq x y z
N MET A 1 -10.79 10.29 -4.36
CA MET A 1 -10.37 10.42 -5.79
C MET A 1 -9.11 9.57 -5.95
N PRO A 2 -8.81 8.97 -7.12
CA PRO A 2 -7.57 8.21 -7.26
C PRO A 2 -6.36 9.10 -6.94
N GLY A 3 -5.48 8.59 -6.08
CA GLY A 3 -4.32 9.32 -5.55
C GLY A 3 -3.38 9.86 -6.64
N ALA A 4 -2.56 10.84 -6.28
CA ALA A 4 -1.62 11.47 -7.20
C ALA A 4 -0.52 10.50 -7.64
N ALA A 5 -0.26 10.42 -8.95
CA ALA A 5 0.82 9.60 -9.49
C ALA A 5 2.20 10.14 -9.07
N PHE A 6 3.04 9.26 -8.54
CA PHE A 6 4.44 9.53 -8.21
C PHE A 6 5.37 9.09 -9.34
N LEU A 7 5.15 7.88 -9.88
CA LEU A 7 5.90 7.34 -11.01
C LEU A 7 4.95 6.58 -11.95
N SER A 8 5.13 6.72 -13.25
CA SER A 8 4.37 5.99 -14.25
C SER A 8 5.32 5.34 -15.24
N GLY A 9 5.18 4.02 -15.40
CA GLY A 9 5.92 3.20 -16.35
C GLY A 9 5.00 2.64 -17.44
N GLU A 10 5.48 1.64 -18.19
CA GLU A 10 4.74 1.08 -19.33
C GLU A 10 3.48 0.31 -18.94
N ARG A 11 3.47 -0.33 -17.76
CA ARG A 11 2.34 -1.17 -17.29
C ARG A 11 1.94 -0.92 -15.84
N VAL A 12 2.71 -0.09 -15.15
CA VAL A 12 2.62 0.10 -13.70
C VAL A 12 2.68 1.59 -13.40
N THR A 13 1.71 2.06 -12.62
CA THR A 13 1.71 3.39 -12.03
C THR A 13 1.81 3.26 -10.51
N LEU A 14 2.75 3.98 -9.90
CA LEU A 14 2.86 4.14 -8.46
C LEU A 14 2.23 5.47 -8.07
N ARG A 15 1.27 5.44 -7.14
CA ARG A 15 0.56 6.65 -6.67
C ARG A 15 0.46 6.69 -5.15
N THR A 16 0.00 7.82 -4.62
CA THR A 16 -0.37 7.94 -3.21
C THR A 16 -1.44 6.91 -2.83
N ILE A 17 -1.32 6.37 -1.62
CA ILE A 17 -2.38 5.58 -0.98
C ILE A 17 -3.40 6.57 -0.43
N GLU A 18 -4.68 6.36 -0.72
CA GLU A 18 -5.79 7.16 -0.20
C GLU A 18 -6.71 6.29 0.66
N GLU A 19 -7.65 6.90 1.40
CA GLU A 19 -8.59 6.17 2.26
C GLU A 19 -9.42 5.12 1.50
N GLU A 20 -9.73 5.36 0.22
CA GLU A 20 -10.49 4.40 -0.59
C GLU A 20 -9.71 3.10 -0.89
N ASP A 21 -8.40 3.08 -0.66
CA ASP A 21 -7.53 1.92 -0.88
C ASP A 21 -7.42 1.01 0.36
N LEU A 22 -7.91 1.44 1.53
CA LEU A 22 -7.72 0.72 2.80
C LEU A 22 -8.38 -0.66 2.81
N ASP A 23 -9.51 -0.82 2.11
CA ASP A 23 -10.14 -2.13 1.95
C ASP A 23 -9.25 -3.12 1.20
N LEU A 24 -8.46 -2.65 0.22
CA LEU A 24 -7.47 -3.48 -0.47
C LEU A 24 -6.31 -3.84 0.48
N LEU A 25 -5.77 -2.87 1.21
CA LEU A 25 -4.67 -3.11 2.15
C LEU A 25 -5.08 -4.10 3.25
N ASN A 26 -6.26 -3.90 3.85
CA ASN A 26 -6.78 -4.78 4.88
C ASN A 26 -6.96 -6.22 4.35
N ARG A 27 -7.50 -6.37 3.14
CA ARG A 27 -7.65 -7.69 2.51
C ARG A 27 -6.30 -8.36 2.25
N ASN A 28 -5.33 -7.61 1.73
CA ASN A 28 -4.01 -8.14 1.40
C ASN A 28 -3.24 -8.57 2.65
N VAL A 29 -3.21 -7.75 3.71
CA VAL A 29 -2.50 -8.08 4.95
C VAL A 29 -3.15 -9.26 5.70
N ASN A 30 -4.43 -9.55 5.44
CA ASN A 30 -5.11 -10.72 6.01
C ASN A 30 -5.03 -11.97 5.12
N ASP A 31 -4.69 -11.86 3.84
CA ASP A 31 -4.49 -13.02 2.97
C ASP A 31 -3.27 -13.82 3.45
N ALA A 32 -3.50 -15.08 3.84
CA ALA A 32 -2.44 -15.96 4.34
C ALA A 32 -1.29 -16.17 3.34
N ARG A 33 -1.53 -16.03 2.04
CA ARG A 33 -0.51 -16.13 0.99
C ARG A 33 0.42 -14.91 0.98
N VAL A 34 -0.09 -13.75 1.40
CA VAL A 34 0.64 -12.48 1.44
C VAL A 34 1.28 -12.25 2.81
N ARG A 35 0.55 -12.44 3.92
CA ARG A 35 1.07 -12.08 5.25
C ARG A 35 2.16 -13.00 5.80
N ARG A 36 2.13 -14.29 5.41
CA ARG A 36 3.11 -15.30 5.86
C ARG A 36 4.56 -14.90 5.52
N PRO A 37 4.90 -14.55 4.27
CA PRO A 37 6.26 -14.09 3.95
C PRO A 37 6.60 -12.73 4.59
N LEU A 38 5.60 -11.91 4.95
CA LEU A 38 5.80 -10.64 5.67
C LEU A 38 6.04 -10.82 7.18
N THR A 39 6.08 -12.05 7.70
CA THR A 39 6.23 -12.36 9.13
C THR A 39 5.15 -11.76 10.04
N SER A 40 4.02 -11.32 9.47
CA SER A 40 2.89 -10.80 10.23
C SER A 40 2.07 -11.95 10.82
N ALA A 41 2.11 -12.08 12.14
CA ALA A 41 1.56 -13.23 12.86
C ALA A 41 0.03 -13.20 12.97
N ASP A 42 -0.53 -12.01 13.22
CA ASP A 42 -1.91 -11.84 13.63
C ASP A 42 -2.76 -11.16 12.53
N PRO A 43 -4.07 -11.49 12.45
CA PRO A 43 -4.99 -10.79 11.55
C PRO A 43 -5.20 -9.33 12.02
N VAL A 44 -5.55 -8.46 11.06
CA VAL A 44 -5.69 -7.02 11.25
C VAL A 44 -7.12 -6.61 10.91
N ASN A 45 -7.82 -5.92 11.81
CA ASN A 45 -9.16 -5.41 11.52
C ASN A 45 -9.10 -4.05 10.77
N SER A 46 -10.25 -3.54 10.33
CA SER A 46 -10.32 -2.28 9.58
C SER A 46 -9.84 -1.07 10.38
N GLU A 47 -10.09 -1.04 11.70
CA GLU A 47 -9.65 0.05 12.59
C GLU A 47 -8.12 0.09 12.69
N GLN A 48 -7.47 -1.07 12.84
CA GLN A 48 -6.02 -1.16 12.84
C GLN A 48 -5.40 -0.78 11.48
N THR A 49 -6.08 -1.06 10.37
CA THR A 49 -5.64 -0.61 9.04
C THR A 49 -5.76 0.91 8.90
N GLN A 50 -6.83 1.52 9.43
CA GLN A 50 -6.97 2.97 9.49
C GLN A 50 -5.86 3.59 10.34
N GLU A 51 -5.58 3.05 11.53
CA GLU A 51 -4.49 3.52 12.38
C GLU A 51 -3.13 3.39 11.70
N PHE A 52 -2.89 2.29 10.96
CA PHE A 52 -1.66 2.13 10.17
C PHE A 52 -1.54 3.19 9.08
N PHE A 53 -2.63 3.52 8.38
CA PHE A 53 -2.65 4.56 7.37
C PHE A 53 -2.31 5.95 7.94
N GLU A 54 -2.95 6.29 9.06
CA GLU A 54 -2.76 7.59 9.72
C GLU A 54 -1.36 7.74 10.32
N ASN A 55 -0.82 6.69 10.94
CA ASN A 55 0.41 6.79 11.73
C ASN A 55 1.68 6.33 11.01
N VAL A 56 1.57 5.52 9.95
CA VAL A 56 2.74 4.94 9.25
C VAL A 56 2.77 5.37 7.80
N VAL A 57 1.66 5.23 7.07
CA VAL A 57 1.61 5.61 5.64
C VAL A 57 1.72 7.12 5.46
N SER A 58 1.10 7.89 6.36
CA SER A 58 1.06 9.36 6.31
C SER A 58 2.27 10.05 6.96
N ASP A 59 3.17 9.30 7.60
CA ASP A 59 4.37 9.85 8.22
C ASP A 59 5.53 9.99 7.22
N ASP A 60 6.56 10.75 7.56
CA ASP A 60 7.68 11.04 6.66
C ASP A 60 8.78 9.96 6.68
N ASP A 61 8.75 9.01 7.62
CA ASP A 61 9.82 8.02 7.86
C ASP A 61 9.97 6.95 6.76
N SER A 62 9.00 6.84 5.86
CA SER A 62 9.06 5.92 4.71
C SER A 62 8.27 6.48 3.54
N VAL A 63 8.56 5.97 2.33
CA VAL A 63 7.74 6.25 1.16
C VAL A 63 6.85 5.04 0.90
N ASN A 64 5.55 5.22 1.11
CA ASN A 64 4.52 4.21 0.91
C ASN A 64 3.74 4.56 -0.36
N LEU A 65 3.69 3.63 -1.32
CA LEU A 65 3.05 3.86 -2.61
C LEU A 65 2.11 2.70 -2.94
N LEU A 66 0.98 3.03 -3.53
CA LEU A 66 0.09 2.03 -4.12
C LEU A 66 0.60 1.64 -5.51
N ILE A 67 0.61 0.34 -5.77
CA ILE A 67 0.94 -0.23 -7.07
C ILE A 67 -0.36 -0.40 -7.86
N CYS A 68 -0.46 0.29 -8.99
CA CYS A 68 -1.55 0.12 -9.94
C CYS A 68 -1.04 -0.48 -11.25
N VAL A 69 -1.77 -1.43 -11.82
CA VAL A 69 -1.50 -2.00 -13.16
C VAL A 69 -2.55 -1.53 -14.14
N ASP A 70 -2.20 -1.35 -15.42
CA ASP A 70 -3.19 -0.94 -16.41
C ASP A 70 -4.28 -2.00 -16.60
N GLY A 71 -5.53 -1.62 -16.36
CA GLY A 71 -6.74 -2.40 -16.59
C GLY A 71 -7.59 -1.82 -17.73
N GLU A 72 -8.72 -2.47 -18.03
CA GLU A 72 -9.62 -2.06 -19.11
C GLU A 72 -10.24 -0.68 -18.86
N ASP A 73 -10.51 -0.36 -17.60
CA ASP A 73 -11.14 0.89 -17.15
C ASP A 73 -10.14 1.90 -16.55
N GLY A 74 -8.84 1.65 -16.71
CA GLY A 74 -7.75 2.46 -16.16
C GLY A 74 -6.88 1.71 -15.15
N PRO A 75 -5.97 2.40 -14.43
CA PRO A 75 -5.05 1.75 -13.49
C PRO A 75 -5.78 1.12 -12.30
N GLU A 76 -5.63 -0.19 -12.12
CA GLU A 76 -6.23 -0.97 -11.05
C GLU A 76 -5.22 -1.27 -9.94
N PRO A 77 -5.56 -1.01 -8.66
CA PRO A 77 -4.65 -1.23 -7.55
C PRO A 77 -4.49 -2.72 -7.22
N VAL A 78 -3.25 -3.18 -7.08
CA VAL A 78 -2.92 -4.60 -6.84
C VAL A 78 -2.19 -4.84 -5.52
N GLY A 79 -1.67 -3.80 -4.89
CA GLY A 79 -0.96 -3.87 -3.62
C GLY A 79 -0.17 -2.61 -3.35
N ASP A 80 0.74 -2.68 -2.38
CA ASP A 80 1.57 -1.57 -1.92
C ASP A 80 3.06 -1.92 -1.96
N ILE A 81 3.89 -0.88 -1.99
CA ILE A 81 5.33 -0.97 -1.84
C ILE A 81 5.82 0.08 -0.84
N VAL A 82 6.77 -0.33 0.00
CA VAL A 82 7.39 0.53 0.99
C VAL A 82 8.87 0.68 0.70
N LEU A 83 9.35 1.91 0.65
CA LEU A 83 10.77 2.24 0.67
C LEU A 83 11.13 2.71 2.07
N PHE A 84 11.80 1.84 2.83
CA PHE A 84 12.30 2.18 4.16
C PHE A 84 13.51 3.13 4.06
N LYS A 85 13.52 4.19 4.86
CA LYS A 85 14.73 4.99 5.06
C LYS A 85 15.75 4.11 5.79
N ILE A 86 16.82 3.74 5.10
CA ILE A 86 17.99 3.11 5.74
C ILE A 86 18.90 4.24 6.18
N LEU A 87 18.90 4.55 7.48
CA LEU A 87 19.88 5.48 8.02
C LEU A 87 21.28 4.87 7.87
N PRO A 88 22.26 5.60 7.30
CA PRO A 88 23.64 5.14 7.32
C PRO A 88 24.06 4.93 8.78
N CYS A 89 24.60 3.74 9.06
CA CYS A 89 25.23 3.43 10.35
C CYS A 89 26.39 4.37 10.65
#